data_AF-A0A6P8RFL4-F1
#
_entry.id   AF-A0A6P8RFL4-F1
#
_cell.length_a   1.000
_cell.length_b   1.000
_cell.length_c   1.000
_cell.angle_alpha   90.00
_cell.angle_beta   90.00
_cell.angle_gamma   90.00
#
_symmetry.space_group_name_H-M   'P 1'
#
loop_
_entity.id
_entity.type
_entity.pdbx_description
1 polymer ?
#
loop_
_entity_poly.entity_id
_entity_poly.type
_entity_poly.pdbx_seq_one_letter_code
_entity_poly.pdbx_strand_id
1 'polypeptide(L)'
;MTSLALPARERDAFGGRSFFDAWDLTPTPTMPAATVDHSQRICEVWACNLDDEMKRIRQVIRKYNYVAMDTEFPGVVARPIGEFRSNADYQYQLLRCNVDLLKIIQLGLTFVNEQGEYPPGTSTWQFNFKFNLTEDMYAQDSIDLLTTSGILFKKHEEEGIETQYFAELLMTSGVVLCEGVKWLSFHSGYDFGYLIKILTNSNLPEEELDFFEILRLFFPIIYDVKYLMKSCKNLKMSPESEQYSRWCLSRD
;
A
#
# COMPACT_ATOMS: atom_id res chain seq x y z
N MET A 1 -24.49 -38.29 32.18
CA MET A 1 -25.72 -37.98 32.93
C MET A 1 -25.32 -37.59 34.35
N THR A 2 -25.50 -36.32 34.69
CA THR A 2 -25.52 -35.62 36.00
C THR A 2 -24.90 -34.24 35.75
N SER A 3 -25.62 -33.23 35.25
CA SER A 3 -26.87 -32.62 35.75
C SER A 3 -26.83 -32.43 37.26
N LEU A 4 -26.43 -31.23 37.68
CA LEU A 4 -26.75 -30.67 38.99
C LEU A 4 -27.53 -29.39 38.72
N ALA A 5 -28.78 -29.40 39.16
CA ALA A 5 -29.72 -28.31 39.09
C ALA A 5 -30.21 -27.98 40.51
N LEU A 6 -30.63 -26.70 40.66
CA LEU A 6 -31.55 -26.10 41.64
C LEU A 6 -30.94 -25.53 42.95
N PRO A 7 -31.55 -24.49 43.59
CA PRO A 7 -32.90 -23.95 43.35
C PRO A 7 -33.02 -22.41 43.22
N ALA A 8 -34.26 -21.99 42.93
CA ALA A 8 -34.75 -20.61 42.78
C ALA A 8 -35.51 -20.09 44.02
N ARG A 9 -35.71 -18.75 44.04
CA ARG A 9 -36.55 -17.84 44.90
C ARG A 9 -35.66 -16.91 45.77
N GLU A 10 -35.90 -15.59 45.88
CA GLU A 10 -37.12 -14.76 45.92
C GLU A 10 -36.88 -13.39 45.23
N ARG A 11 -37.67 -12.97 44.24
CA ARG A 11 -38.82 -12.01 44.25
C ARG A 11 -38.54 -10.55 44.68
N ASP A 12 -38.62 -9.68 43.66
CA ASP A 12 -39.40 -8.44 43.52
C ASP A 12 -39.20 -7.27 44.50
N ALA A 13 -38.69 -6.13 43.98
CA ALA A 13 -39.39 -4.84 44.01
C ALA A 13 -38.60 -3.76 43.22
N PHE A 14 -39.34 -2.90 42.52
CA PHE A 14 -38.93 -1.73 41.72
C PHE A 14 -38.28 -2.07 40.37
N GLY A 15 -38.82 -1.72 39.20
CA GLY A 15 -39.80 -0.70 38.87
C GLY A 15 -39.26 0.18 37.73
N GLY A 16 -39.39 -0.29 36.49
CA GLY A 16 -39.59 0.56 35.30
C GLY A 16 -38.42 1.31 34.67
N ARG A 17 -38.32 1.12 33.34
CA ARG A 17 -37.79 2.01 32.28
C ARG A 17 -36.32 1.83 31.85
N SER A 18 -36.20 1.16 30.70
CA SER A 18 -35.32 1.43 29.54
C SER A 18 -34.26 2.51 29.70
N PHE A 19 -32.99 2.12 29.56
CA PHE A 19 -31.80 2.96 29.55
C PHE A 19 -31.51 3.59 28.17
N PHE A 20 -32.54 3.78 27.34
CA PHE A 20 -32.50 4.68 26.19
C PHE A 20 -33.30 5.91 26.59
N ASP A 21 -32.62 7.08 26.60
CA ASP A 21 -33.16 8.45 26.51
C ASP A 21 -32.41 9.40 27.45
N ALA A 22 -31.20 9.86 27.07
CA ALA A 22 -30.60 11.09 27.59
C ALA A 22 -29.35 11.51 26.79
N TRP A 23 -29.52 12.04 25.57
CA TRP A 23 -28.70 13.15 25.09
C TRP A 23 -29.41 13.80 23.90
N ASP A 24 -29.99 14.98 24.14
CA ASP A 24 -30.61 15.76 23.08
C ASP A 24 -29.93 17.14 23.02
N LEU A 25 -29.68 17.57 21.78
CA LEU A 25 -29.57 18.96 21.30
C LEU A 25 -28.28 19.77 21.56
N THR A 26 -27.31 19.64 20.64
CA THR A 26 -26.79 20.81 19.90
C THR A 26 -26.66 20.45 18.41
N PRO A 27 -27.18 21.25 17.47
CA PRO A 27 -26.99 20.97 16.05
C PRO A 27 -25.55 21.32 15.67
N THR A 28 -24.71 20.31 15.49
CA THR A 28 -23.43 20.46 14.79
C THR A 28 -23.70 20.98 13.38
N PRO A 29 -22.93 21.96 12.87
CA PRO A 29 -23.08 22.41 11.49
C PRO A 29 -22.79 21.22 10.57
N THR A 30 -23.83 20.72 9.92
CA THR A 30 -23.70 19.71 8.87
C THR A 30 -22.92 20.34 7.73
N MET A 31 -21.65 19.97 7.61
CA MET A 31 -20.90 20.16 6.37
C MET A 31 -21.76 19.57 5.25
N PRO A 32 -21.96 20.27 4.13
CA PRO A 32 -22.62 19.66 2.99
C PRO A 32 -21.78 18.45 2.60
N ALA A 33 -22.33 17.25 2.83
CA ALA A 33 -21.84 16.06 2.19
C ALA A 33 -21.92 16.35 0.70
N ALA A 34 -20.75 16.56 0.07
CA ALA A 34 -20.65 16.66 -1.36
C ALA A 34 -21.16 15.33 -1.92
N THR A 35 -22.43 15.30 -2.29
CA THR A 35 -23.03 14.22 -3.07
C THR A 35 -22.48 14.37 -4.47
N VAL A 36 -21.25 13.93 -4.67
CA VAL A 36 -20.77 13.61 -6.00
C VAL A 36 -20.67 12.11 -6.06
N ASP A 37 -21.58 11.50 -6.81
CA ASP A 37 -21.50 10.11 -7.23
C ASP A 37 -20.32 9.99 -8.22
N HIS A 38 -19.11 10.06 -7.67
CA HIS A 38 -17.91 9.64 -8.34
C HIS A 38 -17.73 8.18 -7.95
N SER A 39 -18.29 7.25 -8.73
CA SER A 39 -17.83 5.87 -8.65
C SER A 39 -16.32 5.88 -8.91
N GLN A 40 -15.55 5.85 -7.83
CA GLN A 40 -14.09 5.88 -7.85
C GLN A 40 -13.66 4.66 -8.63
N ARG A 41 -13.32 4.85 -9.90
CA ARG A 41 -13.17 3.74 -10.82
C ARG A 41 -11.71 3.30 -10.82
N ILE A 42 -11.46 2.13 -10.25
CA ILE A 42 -10.19 1.41 -10.41
C ILE A 42 -10.12 0.93 -11.87
N CYS A 43 -9.03 1.26 -12.55
CA CYS A 43 -8.75 0.80 -13.91
C CYS A 43 -7.70 -0.30 -13.86
N GLU A 44 -8.09 -1.50 -14.30
CA GLU A 44 -7.18 -2.61 -14.51
C GLU A 44 -6.29 -2.35 -15.72
N VAL A 45 -4.98 -2.36 -15.51
CA VAL A 45 -3.97 -2.18 -16.54
C VAL A 45 -3.24 -3.49 -16.77
N TRP A 46 -3.23 -3.92 -18.02
CA TRP A 46 -2.58 -5.11 -18.56
C TRP A 46 -1.67 -4.68 -19.71
N ALA A 47 -0.91 -5.62 -20.30
CA ALA A 47 -0.01 -5.30 -21.41
C ALA A 47 -0.74 -4.64 -22.59
N CYS A 48 -1.99 -5.02 -22.86
CA CYS A 48 -2.76 -4.56 -24.02
C CYS A 48 -3.24 -3.10 -23.93
N ASN A 49 -3.38 -2.53 -22.73
CA ASN A 49 -3.88 -1.15 -22.54
C ASN A 49 -2.88 -0.24 -21.79
N LEU A 50 -1.69 -0.73 -21.45
CA LEU A 50 -0.67 0.03 -20.72
C LEU A 50 -0.37 1.38 -21.34
N ASP A 51 -0.12 1.42 -22.66
CA ASP A 51 0.24 2.66 -23.36
C ASP A 51 -0.85 3.73 -23.29
N ASP A 52 -2.12 3.33 -23.41
CA ASP A 52 -3.24 4.26 -23.39
C ASP A 52 -3.50 4.80 -22.00
N GLU A 53 -3.37 3.96 -20.97
CA GLU A 53 -3.51 4.41 -19.58
C GLU A 53 -2.32 5.28 -19.15
N MET A 54 -1.09 4.97 -19.59
CA MET A 54 0.07 5.83 -19.33
C MET A 54 -0.05 7.21 -19.99
N LYS A 55 -0.71 7.32 -21.16
CA LYS A 55 -1.03 8.64 -21.75
C LYS A 55 -1.98 9.44 -20.86
N ARG A 56 -2.95 8.79 -20.22
CA ARG A 56 -3.89 9.45 -19.28
C ARG A 56 -3.19 9.88 -18.01
N ILE A 57 -2.38 9.01 -17.42
CA ILE A 57 -1.60 9.30 -16.21
C ILE A 57 -0.71 10.53 -16.42
N ARG A 58 -0.04 10.64 -17.58
CA ARG A 58 0.76 11.83 -17.95
C ARG A 58 -0.03 13.14 -17.93
N GLN A 59 -1.35 13.11 -18.16
CA GLN A 59 -2.19 14.30 -18.03
C GLN A 59 -2.65 14.53 -16.59
N VAL A 60 -2.98 13.46 -15.87
CA VAL A 60 -3.49 13.49 -14.50
C VAL A 60 -2.44 14.04 -13.53
N ILE A 61 -1.19 13.56 -13.63
CA ILE A 61 -0.10 13.94 -12.71
C ILE A 61 0.18 15.45 -12.68
N ARG A 62 -0.18 16.18 -13.75
CA ARG A 62 0.00 17.64 -13.85
C ARG A 62 -0.91 18.44 -12.91
N LYS A 63 -2.05 17.86 -12.50
CA LYS A 63 -3.06 18.50 -11.63
C LYS A 63 -3.26 17.75 -10.31
N TYR A 64 -3.01 16.45 -10.31
CA TYR A 64 -3.20 15.55 -9.18
C TYR A 64 -1.84 14.96 -8.82
N ASN A 65 -1.04 15.76 -8.10
CA ASN A 65 0.37 15.53 -7.82
C ASN A 65 0.64 14.75 -6.52
N TYR A 66 -0.41 14.32 -5.81
CA TYR A 66 -0.29 13.36 -4.73
C TYR A 66 -0.56 11.95 -5.26
N VAL A 67 0.41 11.07 -5.09
CA VAL A 67 0.36 9.70 -5.61
C VAL A 67 0.36 8.73 -4.43
N ALA A 68 -0.80 8.16 -4.13
CA ALA A 68 -0.91 7.07 -3.17
C ALA A 68 -0.58 5.75 -3.85
N MET A 69 0.22 4.91 -3.18
CA MET A 69 0.77 3.70 -3.77
C MET A 69 0.76 2.52 -2.80
N ASP A 70 0.54 1.33 -3.36
CA ASP A 70 0.62 0.04 -2.68
C ASP A 70 1.05 -1.05 -3.68
N THR A 71 1.70 -2.12 -3.21
CA THR A 71 2.14 -3.24 -4.07
C THR A 71 1.73 -4.60 -3.53
N GLU A 72 1.51 -5.54 -4.45
CA GLU A 72 1.33 -6.95 -4.12
C GLU A 72 2.49 -7.76 -4.70
N PHE A 73 3.05 -8.64 -3.87
CA PHE A 73 4.22 -9.45 -4.19
C PHE A 73 4.19 -10.78 -3.42
N PRO A 74 4.97 -11.80 -3.82
CA PRO A 74 4.81 -13.16 -3.33
C PRO A 74 5.47 -13.41 -1.95
N GLY A 75 5.42 -12.42 -1.06
CA GLY A 75 5.87 -12.51 0.32
C GLY A 75 7.38 -12.52 0.50
N VAL A 76 7.83 -13.32 1.47
CA VAL A 76 9.23 -13.41 1.92
C VAL A 76 9.61 -14.89 1.96
N VAL A 77 10.64 -15.26 1.22
CA VAL A 77 11.09 -16.67 1.07
C VAL A 77 12.49 -16.92 1.65
N ALA A 78 13.25 -15.86 1.91
CA ALA A 78 14.62 -15.95 2.37
C ALA A 78 14.90 -15.06 3.58
N ARG A 79 15.88 -15.46 4.40
CA ARG A 79 16.46 -14.63 5.46
C ARG A 79 17.95 -14.43 5.16
N PRO A 80 18.47 -13.21 5.31
CA PRO A 80 19.89 -12.96 5.09
C PRO A 80 20.71 -13.68 6.18
N ILE A 81 21.84 -14.26 5.78
CA ILE A 81 22.78 -14.94 6.68
C ILE A 81 23.95 -13.98 6.94
N GLY A 82 24.31 -13.76 8.21
CA GLY A 82 25.47 -12.96 8.58
C GLY A 82 25.32 -12.25 9.91
N GLU A 83 26.33 -11.42 10.24
CA GLU A 83 26.27 -10.46 11.33
C GLU A 83 25.77 -9.10 10.79
N PHE A 84 24.90 -8.44 11.55
CA PHE A 84 24.28 -7.18 11.15
C PHE A 84 24.66 -6.07 12.13
N ARG A 85 24.90 -4.86 11.62
CA ARG A 85 25.37 -3.73 12.44
C ARG A 85 24.28 -3.24 13.40
N SER A 86 23.01 -3.42 13.03
CA SER A 86 21.85 -3.04 13.83
C SER A 86 20.59 -3.80 13.39
N ASN A 87 19.49 -3.66 14.15
CA ASN A 87 18.19 -4.17 13.71
C ASN A 87 17.73 -3.51 12.41
N ALA A 88 17.96 -2.21 12.23
CA ALA A 88 17.58 -1.49 11.00
C ALA A 88 18.33 -2.06 9.77
N ASP A 89 19.64 -2.29 9.91
CA ASP A 89 20.46 -2.93 8.88
C ASP A 89 19.93 -4.35 8.56
N TYR A 90 19.60 -5.14 9.57
CA TYR A 90 18.96 -6.46 9.36
C TYR A 90 17.64 -6.35 8.58
N GLN A 91 16.78 -5.39 8.89
CA GLN A 91 15.52 -5.19 8.16
C GLN A 91 15.77 -4.81 6.70
N TYR A 92 16.73 -3.93 6.44
CA TYR A 92 17.10 -3.57 5.08
C TYR A 92 17.66 -4.78 4.31
N GLN A 93 18.57 -5.56 4.91
CA GLN A 93 19.10 -6.76 4.28
C GLN A 93 18.03 -7.83 4.03
N LEU A 94 17.05 -7.94 4.92
CA LEU A 94 15.90 -8.84 4.74
C LEU A 94 15.05 -8.40 3.54
N LEU A 95 14.73 -7.10 3.45
CA LEU A 95 14.01 -6.51 2.33
C LEU A 95 14.78 -6.72 1.03
N ARG A 96 16.05 -6.31 0.98
CA ARG A 96 16.93 -6.42 -0.20
C ARG A 96 16.96 -7.84 -0.74
N CYS A 97 17.26 -8.80 0.13
CA CYS A 97 17.35 -10.21 -0.24
C CYS A 97 16.07 -10.71 -0.92
N ASN A 98 14.89 -10.36 -0.41
CA ASN A 98 13.63 -10.85 -0.97
C ASN A 98 13.19 -10.05 -2.20
N VAL A 99 13.36 -8.73 -2.22
CA VAL A 99 13.01 -7.91 -3.39
C VAL A 99 13.87 -8.29 -4.59
N ASP A 100 15.17 -8.56 -4.40
CA ASP A 100 16.06 -8.98 -5.48
C ASP A 100 15.65 -10.35 -6.05
N LEU A 101 15.28 -11.30 -5.18
CA LEU A 101 14.89 -12.67 -5.57
C LEU A 101 13.51 -12.77 -6.21
N LEU A 102 12.55 -11.98 -5.74
CA LEU A 102 11.14 -12.13 -6.08
C LEU A 102 10.70 -11.11 -7.14
N LYS A 103 9.61 -11.42 -7.84
CA LYS A 103 8.96 -10.54 -8.81
C LYS A 103 7.72 -9.88 -8.21
N ILE A 104 7.47 -8.63 -8.58
CA ILE A 104 6.22 -7.92 -8.24
C ILE A 104 5.03 -8.55 -8.98
N ILE A 105 3.83 -8.50 -8.40
CA ILE A 105 2.59 -9.02 -9.02
C ILE A 105 1.67 -7.87 -9.40
N GLN A 106 1.42 -6.93 -8.48
CA GLN A 106 0.64 -5.72 -8.75
C GLN A 106 1.26 -4.45 -8.18
N LEU A 107 0.91 -3.33 -8.80
CA LEU A 107 1.13 -1.97 -8.29
C LEU A 107 -0.17 -1.20 -8.41
N GLY A 108 -0.67 -0.64 -7.31
CA GLY A 108 -1.77 0.31 -7.29
C GLY A 108 -1.23 1.74 -7.24
N LEU A 109 -1.67 2.62 -8.15
CA LEU A 109 -1.40 4.06 -8.08
C LEU A 109 -2.71 4.85 -8.07
N THR A 110 -2.93 5.64 -7.03
CA THR A 110 -4.07 6.54 -6.91
C THR A 110 -3.61 7.99 -6.91
N PHE A 111 -4.25 8.81 -7.74
CA PHE A 111 -3.88 10.22 -7.91
C PHE A 111 -4.90 11.13 -7.24
N VAL A 112 -4.41 12.07 -6.42
CA VAL A 112 -5.20 13.11 -5.76
C VAL A 112 -4.50 14.46 -5.83
N ASN A 113 -5.23 15.55 -5.62
CA ASN A 113 -4.65 16.88 -5.51
C ASN A 113 -4.41 17.28 -4.04
N GLU A 114 -3.88 18.49 -3.82
CA GLU A 114 -3.60 19.04 -2.49
C GLU A 114 -4.83 19.14 -1.58
N GLN A 115 -6.03 19.24 -2.16
CA GLN A 115 -7.30 19.29 -1.43
C GLN A 115 -7.86 17.89 -1.12
N GLY A 116 -7.20 16.83 -1.58
CA GLY A 116 -7.68 15.46 -1.46
C GLY A 116 -8.77 15.09 -2.46
N GLU A 117 -8.92 15.86 -3.55
CA GLU A 117 -9.90 15.60 -4.60
C GLU A 117 -9.30 14.65 -5.65
N TYR A 118 -10.16 13.80 -6.21
CA TYR A 118 -9.79 12.84 -7.25
C TYR A 118 -9.96 13.44 -8.66
N PRO A 119 -9.22 12.95 -9.66
CA PRO A 119 -9.50 13.24 -11.06
C PRO A 119 -10.90 12.75 -11.46
N PRO A 120 -11.60 13.45 -12.36
CA PRO A 120 -12.89 12.99 -12.86
C PRO A 120 -12.73 11.65 -13.62
N GLY A 121 -13.51 10.65 -13.25
CA GLY A 121 -13.48 9.31 -13.85
C GLY A 121 -12.55 8.36 -13.10
N THR A 122 -11.52 7.84 -13.76
CA THR A 122 -10.53 6.94 -13.16
C THR A 122 -9.56 7.74 -12.31
N SER A 123 -9.43 7.35 -11.04
CA SER A 123 -8.44 7.92 -10.12
C SER A 123 -7.38 6.93 -9.67
N THR A 124 -7.66 5.63 -9.80
CA THR A 124 -6.78 4.55 -9.38
C THR A 124 -6.48 3.63 -10.57
N TRP A 125 -5.21 3.36 -10.80
CA TRP A 125 -4.73 2.39 -11.78
C TRP A 125 -4.10 1.21 -11.05
N GLN A 126 -4.55 0.01 -11.39
CA GLN A 126 -4.00 -1.24 -10.89
C GLN A 126 -3.22 -1.92 -12.02
N PHE A 127 -1.90 -1.86 -11.93
CA PHE A 127 -1.01 -2.48 -12.90
C PHE A 127 -0.80 -3.95 -12.55
N ASN A 128 -1.10 -4.83 -13.49
CA ASN A 128 -0.97 -6.27 -13.35
C ASN A 128 0.26 -6.76 -14.10
N PHE A 129 1.31 -7.16 -13.37
CA PHE A 129 2.59 -7.54 -13.97
C PHE A 129 2.65 -9.03 -14.34
N LYS A 130 3.53 -9.35 -15.30
CA LYS A 130 3.76 -10.72 -15.72
C LYS A 130 4.34 -11.55 -14.59
N PHE A 131 3.67 -12.65 -14.26
CA PHE A 131 4.06 -13.56 -13.18
C PHE A 131 3.67 -15.00 -13.52
N ASN A 132 4.56 -15.96 -13.31
CA ASN A 132 4.38 -17.35 -13.67
C ASN A 132 4.65 -18.27 -12.47
N LEU A 133 3.60 -18.90 -11.92
CA LEU A 133 3.70 -19.83 -10.79
C LEU A 133 4.55 -21.08 -11.06
N THR A 134 4.87 -21.38 -12.32
CA THR A 134 5.74 -22.52 -12.66
C THR A 134 7.21 -22.15 -12.64
N GLU A 135 7.54 -20.89 -12.93
CA GLU A 135 8.92 -20.42 -13.13
C GLU A 135 9.42 -19.54 -11.97
N ASP A 136 8.53 -18.75 -11.37
CA ASP A 136 8.87 -17.73 -10.40
C ASP A 136 8.85 -18.27 -8.97
N MET A 137 9.75 -17.76 -8.13
CA MET A 137 9.77 -18.08 -6.70
C MET A 137 8.66 -17.33 -5.95
N TYR A 138 8.09 -17.98 -4.94
CA TYR A 138 7.06 -17.41 -4.09
C TYR A 138 6.95 -18.10 -2.73
N ALA A 139 6.35 -17.42 -1.75
CA ALA A 139 5.86 -18.04 -0.53
C ALA A 139 4.44 -18.57 -0.75
N GLN A 140 4.19 -19.84 -0.39
CA GLN A 140 2.90 -20.51 -0.64
C GLN A 140 1.73 -19.75 0.01
N ASP A 141 1.87 -19.37 1.28
CA ASP A 141 0.84 -18.64 2.03
C ASP A 141 0.46 -17.31 1.35
N SER A 142 1.42 -16.63 0.73
CA SER A 142 1.17 -15.38 0.00
C SER A 142 0.40 -15.61 -1.30
N ILE A 143 0.71 -16.67 -2.04
CA ILE A 143 -0.05 -17.03 -3.25
C ILE A 143 -1.49 -17.44 -2.90
N ASP A 144 -1.68 -18.20 -1.83
CA ASP A 144 -3.00 -18.63 -1.37
C ASP A 144 -3.85 -17.42 -0.94
N LEU A 145 -3.26 -16.48 -0.21
CA LEU A 145 -3.90 -15.23 0.19
C LEU A 145 -4.28 -14.38 -1.04
N LEU A 146 -3.35 -14.16 -1.96
CA LEU A 146 -3.59 -13.37 -3.17
C LEU A 146 -4.66 -14.01 -4.08
N THR A 147 -4.65 -15.33 -4.21
CA THR A 147 -5.70 -16.06 -4.93
C THR A 147 -7.06 -15.84 -4.28
N THR A 148 -7.13 -15.89 -2.94
CA THR A 148 -8.36 -15.63 -2.19
C THR A 148 -8.84 -14.19 -2.34
N SER A 149 -7.91 -13.23 -2.47
CA SER A 149 -8.19 -11.81 -2.73
C SER A 149 -8.61 -11.52 -4.17
N GLY A 150 -8.60 -12.52 -5.06
CA GLY A 150 -9.10 -12.40 -6.44
C GLY A 150 -8.04 -12.22 -7.52
N ILE A 151 -6.75 -12.43 -7.20
CA ILE A 151 -5.68 -12.39 -8.21
C ILE A 151 -5.82 -13.57 -9.17
N LEU A 152 -5.89 -13.24 -10.47
CA LEU A 152 -6.01 -14.21 -11.56
C LEU A 152 -4.62 -14.54 -12.13
N PHE A 153 -3.85 -15.40 -11.44
CA PHE A 153 -2.47 -15.73 -11.84
C PHE A 153 -2.31 -16.20 -13.29
N LYS A 154 -3.30 -16.94 -13.83
CA LYS A 154 -3.26 -17.35 -15.23
C LYS A 154 -3.26 -16.16 -16.20
N LYS A 155 -4.00 -15.10 -15.86
CA LYS A 155 -4.04 -13.87 -16.63
C LYS A 155 -2.74 -13.06 -16.47
N HIS A 156 -2.13 -13.06 -15.28
CA HIS A 156 -0.79 -12.47 -15.10
C HIS A 156 0.26 -13.16 -15.99
N GLU A 157 0.23 -14.49 -16.08
CA GLU A 157 1.15 -15.25 -16.93
C GLU A 157 1.03 -14.85 -18.42
N GLU A 158 -0.21 -14.71 -18.91
CA GLU A 158 -0.53 -14.54 -20.33
C GLU A 158 -0.54 -13.08 -20.79
N GLU A 159 -1.13 -12.18 -19.99
CA GLU A 159 -1.45 -10.79 -20.36
C GLU A 159 -0.75 -9.75 -19.45
N GLY A 160 0.06 -10.21 -18.50
CA GLY A 160 0.74 -9.34 -17.55
C GLY A 160 1.75 -8.41 -18.21
N ILE A 161 1.93 -7.24 -17.59
CA ILE A 161 2.84 -6.19 -18.03
C ILE A 161 4.29 -6.63 -17.78
N GLU A 162 5.16 -6.42 -18.77
CA GLU A 162 6.60 -6.51 -18.59
C GLU A 162 7.10 -5.32 -17.76
N THR A 163 7.74 -5.60 -16.62
CA THR A 163 8.16 -4.56 -15.64
C THR A 163 9.12 -3.55 -16.23
N GLN A 164 10.00 -3.96 -17.14
CA GLN A 164 10.96 -3.08 -17.81
C GLN A 164 10.29 -2.12 -18.79
N TYR A 165 9.25 -2.59 -19.51
CA TYR A 165 8.49 -1.70 -20.38
C TYR A 165 7.66 -0.69 -19.58
N PHE A 166 7.08 -1.14 -18.46
CA PHE A 166 6.46 -0.22 -17.50
C PHE A 166 7.45 0.83 -16.97
N ALA A 167 8.67 0.43 -16.60
CA ALA A 167 9.72 1.32 -16.10
C ALA A 167 10.06 2.41 -17.12
N GLU A 168 10.22 2.05 -18.40
CA GLU A 168 10.47 2.98 -19.51
C GLU A 168 9.38 4.06 -19.59
N LEU A 169 8.11 3.64 -19.56
CA LEU A 169 6.98 4.57 -19.65
C LEU A 169 6.87 5.45 -18.39
N LEU A 170 7.13 4.89 -17.20
CA LEU A 170 7.07 5.62 -15.94
C LEU A 170 8.19 6.67 -15.85
N MET A 171 9.40 6.34 -16.32
CA MET A 171 10.58 7.20 -16.29
C MET A 171 10.34 8.58 -16.94
N THR A 172 9.55 8.60 -18.02
CA THR A 172 9.25 9.83 -18.81
C THR A 172 7.80 10.30 -18.62
N SER A 173 7.13 9.86 -17.55
CA SER A 173 5.72 10.19 -17.30
C SER A 173 5.51 11.50 -16.52
N GLY A 174 6.54 11.96 -15.80
CA GLY A 174 6.44 13.03 -14.81
C GLY A 174 5.99 12.58 -13.41
N VAL A 175 5.76 11.28 -13.20
CA VAL A 175 5.36 10.70 -11.91
C VAL A 175 6.55 10.48 -10.97
N VAL A 176 7.72 10.20 -11.53
CA VAL A 176 8.99 10.03 -10.79
C VAL A 176 10.01 11.06 -11.27
N LEU A 177 11.07 11.30 -10.49
CA LEU A 177 12.16 12.25 -10.77
C LEU A 177 11.75 13.73 -10.88
N CYS A 178 10.45 14.06 -10.87
CA CYS A 178 9.94 15.41 -10.95
C CYS A 178 9.66 16.00 -9.57
N GLU A 179 10.17 17.22 -9.36
CA GLU A 179 9.81 18.02 -8.20
C GLU A 179 8.31 18.33 -8.17
N GLY A 180 7.73 18.41 -6.99
CA GLY A 180 6.31 18.73 -6.79
C GLY A 180 5.38 17.53 -6.71
N VAL A 181 5.84 16.32 -7.03
CA VAL A 181 5.09 15.07 -6.76
C VAL A 181 5.30 14.65 -5.31
N LYS A 182 4.22 14.27 -4.63
CA LYS A 182 4.22 13.83 -3.23
C LYS A 182 3.67 12.41 -3.14
N TRP A 183 4.47 11.49 -2.63
CA TRP A 183 4.10 10.08 -2.52
C TRP A 183 3.45 9.79 -1.18
N LEU A 184 2.31 9.12 -1.20
CA LEU A 184 1.60 8.64 0.00
C LEU A 184 1.68 7.12 0.01
N SER A 185 2.01 6.55 1.16
CA SER A 185 2.18 5.10 1.27
C SER A 185 1.84 4.61 2.68
N PHE A 186 1.81 3.30 2.88
CA PHE A 186 1.60 2.71 4.19
C PHE A 186 2.53 1.52 4.37
N HIS A 187 3.45 1.60 5.33
CA HIS A 187 4.36 0.48 5.64
C HIS A 187 5.27 0.07 4.46
N SER A 188 5.84 1.07 3.82
CA SER A 188 6.16 1.02 2.38
C SER A 188 7.57 0.60 1.99
N GLY A 189 8.30 -0.06 2.90
CA GLY A 189 9.69 -0.45 2.64
C GLY A 189 9.80 -1.32 1.39
N TYR A 190 9.06 -2.42 1.35
CA TYR A 190 9.07 -3.35 0.21
C TYR A 190 8.55 -2.69 -1.07
N ASP A 191 7.49 -1.88 -0.97
CA ASP A 191 6.89 -1.21 -2.13
C ASP A 191 7.91 -0.35 -2.89
N PHE A 192 8.61 0.51 -2.17
CA PHE A 192 9.67 1.32 -2.75
C PHE A 192 10.89 0.50 -3.15
N GLY A 193 11.17 -0.60 -2.44
CA GLY A 193 12.17 -1.58 -2.87
C GLY A 193 11.87 -2.11 -4.28
N TYR A 194 10.66 -2.58 -4.54
CA TYR A 194 10.28 -3.06 -5.86
C TYR A 194 10.34 -1.95 -6.92
N LEU A 195 9.83 -0.75 -6.61
CA LEU A 195 9.88 0.37 -7.56
C LEU A 195 11.32 0.75 -7.92
N ILE A 196 12.25 0.82 -6.95
CA ILE A 196 13.65 1.11 -7.22
C ILE A 196 14.30 -0.01 -8.02
N LYS A 197 14.07 -1.29 -7.68
CA LYS A 197 14.55 -2.43 -8.50
C LYS A 197 14.09 -2.31 -9.95
N ILE A 198 12.82 -1.99 -10.17
CA ILE A 198 12.23 -1.86 -11.50
C ILE A 198 12.84 -0.67 -12.26
N LEU A 199 12.88 0.51 -11.63
CA LEU A 199 13.33 1.76 -12.26
C LEU A 199 14.84 1.79 -12.54
N THR A 200 15.64 1.08 -11.75
CA THR A 200 17.10 0.97 -11.92
C THR A 200 17.50 -0.24 -12.76
N ASN A 201 16.57 -1.16 -13.02
CA ASN A 201 16.82 -2.44 -13.67
C ASN A 201 18.05 -3.17 -13.08
N SER A 202 18.18 -3.11 -11.76
CA SER A 202 19.34 -3.61 -11.02
C SER A 202 18.88 -4.18 -9.68
N ASN A 203 19.70 -5.03 -9.09
CA ASN A 203 19.54 -5.38 -7.67
C ASN A 203 19.65 -4.13 -6.81
N LEU A 204 19.00 -4.15 -5.65
CA LEU A 204 19.06 -3.03 -4.73
C LEU A 204 20.49 -2.83 -4.18
N PRO A 205 20.87 -1.60 -3.81
CA PRO A 205 22.19 -1.31 -3.23
C PRO A 205 22.53 -2.20 -2.03
N GLU A 206 23.80 -2.46 -1.78
CA GLU A 206 24.19 -3.35 -0.67
C GLU A 206 23.96 -2.69 0.70
N GLU A 207 24.14 -1.38 0.80
CA GLU A 207 24.02 -0.60 2.02
C GLU A 207 22.74 0.25 2.00
N GLU A 208 22.07 0.36 3.16
CA GLU A 208 20.80 1.08 3.31
C GLU A 208 20.92 2.56 2.92
N LEU A 209 22.07 3.18 3.20
CA LEU A 209 22.33 4.59 2.89
C LEU A 209 22.26 4.85 1.38
N ASP A 210 22.91 4.01 0.59
CA ASP A 210 22.94 4.13 -0.87
C ASP A 210 21.55 3.93 -1.48
N PHE A 211 20.75 3.03 -0.89
CA PHE A 211 19.34 2.88 -1.26
C PHE A 211 18.53 4.15 -1.00
N PHE A 212 18.73 4.81 0.15
CA PHE A 212 18.06 6.07 0.42
C PHE A 212 18.51 7.21 -0.50
N GLU A 213 19.78 7.23 -0.92
CA GLU A 213 20.28 8.22 -1.86
C GLU A 213 19.55 8.09 -3.20
N ILE A 214 19.46 6.88 -3.77
CA ILE A 214 18.74 6.68 -5.03
C ILE A 214 17.23 6.84 -4.88
N LEU A 215 16.66 6.42 -3.74
CA LEU A 215 15.24 6.57 -3.44
C LEU A 215 14.81 8.04 -3.50
N ARG A 216 15.62 8.95 -2.92
CA ARG A 216 15.32 10.39 -2.89
C ARG A 216 15.43 11.06 -4.26
N LEU A 217 16.20 10.48 -5.18
CA LEU A 217 16.24 10.98 -6.57
C LEU A 217 14.90 10.70 -7.27
N PHE A 218 14.43 9.44 -7.20
CA PHE A 218 13.18 9.04 -7.85
C PHE A 218 11.93 9.60 -7.17
N PHE A 219 11.95 9.67 -5.84
CA PHE A 219 10.82 10.00 -4.98
C PHE A 219 11.22 11.07 -3.96
N PRO A 220 11.30 12.36 -4.37
CA PRO A 220 11.81 13.42 -3.50
C PRO A 220 11.02 13.61 -2.20
N ILE A 221 9.70 13.40 -2.24
CA ILE A 221 8.78 13.57 -1.10
C ILE A 221 7.97 12.30 -0.91
N ILE A 222 8.16 11.64 0.24
CA ILE A 222 7.42 10.44 0.66
C ILE A 222 6.80 10.68 2.04
N TYR A 223 5.52 10.35 2.17
CA TYR A 223 4.77 10.30 3.42
C TYR A 223 4.21 8.88 3.64
N ASP A 224 4.87 8.14 4.52
CA ASP A 224 4.44 6.84 5.03
C ASP A 224 3.48 7.05 6.20
N VAL A 225 2.21 6.76 5.97
CA VAL A 225 1.12 6.96 6.92
C VAL A 225 1.35 6.15 8.20
N LYS A 226 1.88 4.92 8.11
CA LYS A 226 2.17 4.09 9.29
C LYS A 226 3.24 4.74 10.17
N TYR A 227 4.21 5.43 9.55
CA TYR A 227 5.18 6.23 10.30
C TYR A 227 4.51 7.42 11.00
N LEU A 228 3.72 8.20 10.26
CA LEU A 228 3.04 9.39 10.79
C LEU A 228 2.10 9.05 11.95
N MET A 229 1.44 7.89 11.90
CA MET A 229 0.56 7.40 12.97
C MET A 229 1.27 7.25 14.32
N LYS A 230 2.59 7.02 14.38
CA LYS A 230 3.34 6.96 15.65
C LYS A 230 3.27 8.27 16.43
N SER A 231 3.10 9.39 15.74
CA SER A 231 2.99 10.71 16.35
C SER A 231 1.54 11.09 16.69
N CYS A 232 0.56 10.28 16.29
CA CYS A 232 -0.87 10.49 16.53
C CYS A 232 -1.34 9.69 17.75
N LYS A 233 -1.51 10.36 18.90
CA LYS A 233 -1.80 9.73 20.22
C LYS A 233 -3.05 8.83 20.28
N ASN A 234 -3.97 8.92 19.32
CA ASN A 234 -5.27 8.24 19.35
C ASN A 234 -5.45 7.14 18.28
N LEU A 235 -4.43 6.86 17.46
CA LEU A 235 -4.47 5.81 16.43
C LEU A 235 -3.57 4.64 16.84
N LYS A 236 -4.01 3.81 17.80
CA LYS A 236 -3.30 2.59 18.20
C LYS A 236 -3.71 1.43 17.29
N MET A 237 -2.77 0.90 16.50
CA MET A 237 -2.92 -0.43 15.88
C MET A 237 -2.57 -1.54 16.88
N SER A 238 -3.01 -2.77 16.60
CA SER A 238 -2.73 -3.95 17.42
C SER A 238 -1.21 -4.19 17.58
N PRO A 239 -0.76 -4.82 18.69
CA PRO A 239 0.66 -4.97 19.03
C PRO A 239 1.50 -5.80 18.04
N GLU A 240 0.91 -6.43 17.03
CA GLU A 240 1.60 -7.36 16.12
C GLU A 240 2.27 -6.68 14.90
N SER A 241 2.36 -5.34 14.86
CA SER A 241 2.93 -4.62 13.71
C SER A 241 4.04 -3.60 14.05
N GLU A 242 4.59 -3.66 15.26
CA GLU A 242 5.70 -2.81 15.71
C GLU A 242 7.06 -3.29 15.18
N GLN A 243 7.43 -3.00 13.93
CA GLN A 243 8.87 -2.95 13.57
C GLN A 243 9.33 -2.26 12.28
N TYR A 244 8.49 -1.51 11.57
CA TYR A 244 8.87 -0.99 10.24
C TYR A 244 8.39 0.43 10.02
N SER A 245 9.08 1.40 10.61
CA SER A 245 8.64 2.79 10.46
C SER A 245 9.78 3.72 10.83
N ARG A 246 10.75 3.83 9.92
CA ARG A 246 11.76 4.89 9.91
C ARG A 246 11.83 5.63 8.57
N TRP A 247 11.03 5.23 7.59
CA TRP A 247 11.06 5.71 6.21
C TRP A 247 10.24 6.98 6.04
N CYS A 248 10.56 8.06 6.77
CA CYS A 248 9.89 9.35 6.57
C CYS A 248 10.62 10.54 7.17
N LEU A 249 10.48 11.67 6.46
CA LEU A 249 10.99 13.03 6.67
C LEU A 249 12.25 13.34 5.84
N SER A 250 12.02 14.02 4.70
CA SER A 250 12.93 15.05 4.21
C SER A 250 13.14 16.05 5.35
N ARG A 251 14.36 16.18 5.83
CA ARG A 251 14.74 17.34 6.63
C ARG A 251 14.94 18.49 5.65
N ASP A 252 14.22 19.58 5.88
CA ASP A 252 14.66 20.92 5.47
C ASP A 252 16.10 21.19 5.97
#